data_AF-K1R3H7-F1
#
_entry.id   AF-K1R3H7-F1
#
_cell.length_a   1.000
_cell.length_b   1.000
_cell.length_c   1.000
_cell.angle_alpha   90.00
_cell.angle_beta   90.00
_cell.angle_gamma   90.00
#
_symmetry.space_group_name_H-M   'P 1'
#
loop_
_entity.id
_entity.type
_entity.pdbx_description
1 polymer ?
#
loop_
_entity_poly.entity_id
_entity_poly.type
_entity_poly.pdbx_seq_one_letter_code
_entity_poly.pdbx_strand_id
1 'polypeptide(L)'
;MTRINKVFPGLRSNQFNTFLGFSVYVSNSTRKEDGVLCFRDSNYTRATIPNPTNITCVTHGRYVIYYNTRTSPPYPAGYDQYAFNDICELEVHGCPTPGYYGEDCSLPCPQKCQEGRCNIVDGTCLGCIPGYTGPACDKECADNRFGFECNSTCGKCLNGEQCNHVNGSCPNGCDEGVFGDKCDKECPVGLFGYNCRENCSMNCGVPGKCDRVTGECRGGCQPGWRDLQCKIKCKAGEFGQNCTESCGNCVQNEACHHVNGSCLNGCDAGYEGTNCTQGKSMVFAHRNSRA
;
A
#
# COMPACT_ATOMS: atom_id res chain seq x y z
N MET A 1 -22.29 16.98 -16.35
CA MET A 1 -22.15 18.25 -15.64
C MET A 1 -23.27 19.15 -16.11
N THR A 2 -23.93 19.85 -15.20
CA THR A 2 -25.25 20.46 -15.45
C THR A 2 -25.17 21.95 -15.22
N ARG A 3 -25.01 22.74 -16.29
CA ARG A 3 -25.14 24.20 -16.20
C ARG A 3 -26.62 24.56 -16.27
N ILE A 4 -27.17 25.14 -15.20
CA ILE A 4 -28.60 25.46 -15.08
C ILE A 4 -28.82 26.90 -15.53
N ASN A 5 -28.95 27.15 -16.84
CA ASN A 5 -29.00 28.53 -17.31
C ASN A 5 -30.38 29.17 -17.28
N LYS A 6 -31.48 28.42 -17.12
CA LYS A 6 -32.79 29.04 -17.29
C LYS A 6 -33.83 28.44 -16.36
N VAL A 7 -34.33 29.29 -15.46
CA VAL A 7 -35.51 29.03 -14.64
C VAL A 7 -36.52 30.12 -14.94
N PHE A 8 -37.71 29.73 -15.40
CA PHE A 8 -38.81 30.65 -15.70
C PHE A 8 -39.89 30.56 -14.61
N PRO A 9 -40.07 31.58 -13.77
CA PRO A 9 -41.24 31.67 -12.90
C PRO A 9 -42.51 31.98 -13.73
N GLY A 10 -43.64 31.38 -13.36
CA GLY A 10 -44.93 31.63 -13.98
C GLY A 10 -45.32 33.12 -14.06
N LEU A 11 -45.94 33.53 -15.17
CA LEU A 11 -46.16 34.95 -15.54
C LEU A 11 -47.26 35.68 -14.74
N ARG A 12 -47.89 35.08 -13.71
CA ARG A 12 -48.94 35.76 -12.93
C ARG A 12 -48.36 36.58 -11.77
N SER A 13 -48.88 37.78 -11.52
CA SER A 13 -48.32 38.74 -10.54
C SER A 13 -48.18 38.20 -9.10
N ASN A 14 -49.01 37.22 -8.71
CA ASN A 14 -49.00 36.62 -7.37
C ASN A 14 -48.10 35.38 -7.25
N GLN A 15 -47.50 34.85 -8.33
CA GLN A 15 -46.64 33.64 -8.30
C GLN A 15 -45.18 33.91 -7.93
N PHE A 16 -44.75 35.17 -7.84
CA PHE A 16 -43.36 35.49 -7.48
C PHE A 16 -43.11 35.35 -5.97
N ASN A 17 -44.10 35.70 -5.15
CA ASN A 17 -44.01 35.72 -3.69
C ASN A 17 -43.96 34.30 -3.09
N THR A 18 -44.51 33.32 -3.80
CA THR A 18 -44.48 31.90 -3.46
C THR A 18 -43.11 31.27 -3.77
N PHE A 19 -42.34 31.90 -4.68
CA PHE A 19 -41.06 31.42 -5.19
C PHE A 19 -39.83 31.98 -4.46
N LEU A 20 -39.96 33.09 -3.73
CA LEU A 20 -38.85 33.70 -2.98
C LEU A 20 -38.21 32.71 -2.00
N GLY A 21 -36.89 32.83 -1.81
CA GLY A 21 -36.10 32.03 -0.86
C GLY A 21 -35.75 30.63 -1.30
N PHE A 22 -35.88 30.35 -2.59
CA PHE A 22 -35.54 29.04 -3.12
C PHE A 22 -34.04 28.79 -3.14
N SER A 23 -33.70 27.51 -3.16
CA SER A 23 -32.36 27.02 -3.34
C SER A 23 -32.37 25.94 -4.42
N VAL A 24 -31.27 25.87 -5.18
CA VAL A 24 -31.04 24.83 -6.18
C VAL A 24 -29.87 24.01 -5.72
N TYR A 25 -30.05 22.70 -5.70
CA TYR A 25 -29.02 21.72 -5.38
C TYR A 25 -28.81 20.80 -6.57
N VAL A 26 -27.61 20.29 -6.72
CA VAL A 26 -27.33 19.19 -7.62
C VAL A 26 -26.87 18.00 -6.79
N SER A 27 -27.53 16.87 -6.95
CA SER A 27 -27.32 15.67 -6.14
C SER A 27 -27.19 14.43 -7.01
N ASN A 28 -26.45 13.44 -6.54
CA ASN A 28 -26.44 12.09 -7.11
C ASN A 28 -27.52 11.18 -6.51
N SER A 29 -28.21 11.64 -5.46
CA SER A 29 -29.38 10.98 -4.88
C SER A 29 -30.64 11.84 -5.05
N THR A 30 -31.79 11.28 -4.69
CA THR A 30 -33.06 12.02 -4.63
C THR A 30 -33.19 12.88 -3.37
N ARG A 31 -32.19 12.88 -2.47
CA ARG A 31 -32.20 13.64 -1.21
C ARG A 31 -31.45 14.96 -1.38
N LYS A 32 -32.00 16.03 -0.81
CA LYS A 32 -31.43 17.38 -0.87
C LYS A 32 -30.15 17.49 -0.04
N GLU A 33 -30.09 16.74 1.06
CA GLU A 33 -29.00 16.78 2.05
C GLU A 33 -27.69 16.25 1.49
N ASP A 34 -27.76 15.35 0.51
CA ASP A 34 -26.60 14.81 -0.21
C ASP A 34 -26.12 15.73 -1.35
N GLY A 35 -26.87 16.79 -1.64
CA GLY A 35 -26.66 17.66 -2.79
C GLY A 35 -25.73 18.83 -2.52
N VAL A 36 -24.99 19.24 -3.56
CA VAL A 36 -24.19 20.47 -3.57
C VAL A 36 -25.10 21.67 -3.80
N LEU A 37 -25.06 22.66 -2.91
CA LEU A 37 -25.81 23.91 -3.06
C LEU A 37 -25.24 24.73 -4.22
N CYS A 38 -26.04 24.89 -5.28
CA CYS A 38 -25.69 25.64 -6.48
C CYS A 38 -26.11 27.09 -6.43
N PHE A 39 -27.26 27.37 -5.82
CA PHE A 39 -27.82 28.71 -5.72
C PHE A 39 -28.74 28.79 -4.52
N ARG A 40 -28.77 29.96 -3.88
CA ARG A 40 -29.74 30.30 -2.84
C ARG A 40 -30.18 31.74 -3.01
N ASP A 41 -31.48 31.97 -3.13
CA ASP A 41 -32.04 33.31 -3.02
C ASP A 41 -31.98 33.76 -1.56
N SER A 42 -31.22 34.82 -1.30
CA SER A 42 -31.06 35.44 0.02
C SER A 42 -31.62 36.86 0.08
N ASN A 43 -31.97 37.45 -1.06
CA ASN A 43 -32.37 38.85 -1.16
C ASN A 43 -33.87 39.04 -1.29
N TYR A 44 -34.64 37.98 -1.54
CA TYR A 44 -36.07 37.96 -1.20
C TYR A 44 -36.88 39.05 -1.89
N THR A 45 -36.44 39.50 -3.08
CA THR A 45 -37.11 40.54 -3.84
C THR A 45 -37.34 40.08 -5.28
N ARG A 46 -38.39 40.61 -5.90
CA ARG A 46 -38.71 40.34 -7.31
C ARG A 46 -37.58 40.75 -8.27
N ALA A 47 -36.77 41.73 -7.88
CA ALA A 47 -35.67 42.23 -8.69
C ALA A 47 -34.50 41.23 -8.77
N THR A 48 -34.35 40.32 -7.80
CA THR A 48 -33.24 39.37 -7.73
C THR A 48 -33.53 38.00 -8.35
N ILE A 49 -34.75 37.81 -8.86
CA ILE A 49 -35.16 36.60 -9.61
C ILE A 49 -35.73 37.05 -10.97
N PRO A 50 -34.88 37.59 -11.87
CA PRO A 50 -35.32 38.01 -13.21
C PRO A 50 -35.85 36.81 -14.00
N ASN A 51 -36.79 37.04 -14.90
CA ASN A 51 -37.26 36.00 -15.81
C ASN A 51 -36.67 36.25 -17.21
N PRO A 52 -35.67 35.47 -17.67
CA PRO A 52 -35.10 34.25 -17.08
C PRO A 52 -34.00 34.48 -16.03
N THR A 53 -33.85 33.55 -15.07
CA THR A 53 -32.73 33.51 -14.11
C THR A 53 -31.71 32.45 -14.52
N ASN A 54 -30.43 32.84 -14.62
CA ASN A 54 -29.33 31.96 -14.98
C ASN A 54 -28.48 31.59 -13.76
N ILE A 55 -28.33 30.27 -13.48
CA ILE A 55 -27.58 29.72 -12.35
C ILE A 55 -26.38 28.92 -12.86
N THR A 56 -25.20 29.53 -12.76
CA THR A 56 -23.97 28.83 -13.10
C THR A 56 -23.56 27.91 -11.94
N CYS A 57 -23.82 26.62 -12.08
CA CYS A 57 -23.33 25.60 -11.16
C CYS A 57 -22.60 24.52 -11.93
N VAL A 58 -21.31 24.39 -11.67
CA VAL A 58 -20.42 23.50 -12.41
C VAL A 58 -20.14 22.31 -11.50
N THR A 59 -21.08 21.35 -11.47
CA THR A 59 -20.97 20.15 -10.65
C THR A 59 -21.57 18.91 -11.33
N HIS A 60 -21.15 17.73 -10.86
CA HIS A 60 -21.69 16.44 -11.29
C HIS A 60 -22.89 16.06 -10.41
N GLY A 61 -23.97 15.63 -11.05
CA GLY A 61 -25.13 15.11 -10.36
C GLY A 61 -26.11 14.46 -11.32
N ARG A 62 -27.01 13.65 -10.77
CA ARG A 62 -28.10 13.00 -11.50
C ARG A 62 -29.41 13.77 -11.38
N TYR A 63 -29.58 14.52 -10.29
CA TYR A 63 -30.80 15.24 -9.96
C TYR A 63 -30.47 16.72 -9.76
N VAL A 64 -31.26 17.59 -10.36
CA VAL A 64 -31.38 18.99 -9.96
C VAL A 64 -32.55 19.08 -9.00
N ILE A 65 -32.29 19.48 -7.76
CA ILE A 65 -33.29 19.58 -6.71
C ILE A 65 -33.56 21.05 -6.46
N TYR A 66 -34.76 21.48 -6.80
CA TYR A 66 -35.28 22.76 -6.35
C TYR A 66 -35.89 22.60 -4.95
N TYR A 67 -35.57 23.51 -4.05
CA TYR A 67 -36.07 23.47 -2.69
C TYR A 67 -36.40 24.87 -2.17
N ASN A 68 -37.66 25.09 -1.81
CA ASN A 68 -38.09 26.32 -1.14
C ASN A 68 -38.21 26.06 0.36
N THR A 69 -37.39 26.76 1.17
CA THR A 69 -37.34 26.54 2.62
C THR A 69 -38.29 27.51 3.32
N ARG A 70 -39.27 27.00 4.08
CA ARG A 70 -40.13 27.82 4.94
C ARG A 70 -40.14 27.25 6.35
N THR A 71 -39.36 27.87 7.24
CA THR A 71 -39.13 27.33 8.59
C THR A 71 -40.08 27.90 9.63
N SER A 72 -40.37 29.21 9.64
CA SER A 72 -41.39 29.81 10.53
C SER A 72 -41.53 31.33 10.35
N PRO A 73 -42.72 31.92 10.60
CA PRO A 73 -42.95 33.38 10.58
C PRO A 73 -42.11 34.14 11.63
N PRO A 74 -41.90 35.47 11.49
CA PRO A 74 -42.38 36.35 10.42
C PRO A 74 -41.50 36.27 9.16
N TYR A 75 -42.13 36.19 7.98
CA TYR A 75 -41.41 36.14 6.72
C TYR A 75 -40.92 37.53 6.28
N PRO A 76 -39.83 37.61 5.47
CA PRO A 76 -39.40 38.86 4.85
C PRO A 76 -40.52 39.53 4.03
N ALA A 77 -40.47 40.85 3.90
CA ALA A 77 -41.49 41.60 3.17
C ALA A 77 -41.63 41.11 1.71
N GLY A 78 -42.86 40.85 1.26
CA GLY A 78 -43.15 40.32 -0.08
C GLY A 78 -43.21 38.79 -0.17
N TYR A 79 -42.90 38.06 0.91
CA TYR A 79 -43.15 36.62 0.96
C TYR A 79 -44.64 36.29 1.05
N ASP A 80 -45.06 35.27 0.31
CA ASP A 80 -46.35 34.62 0.56
C ASP A 80 -46.31 33.86 1.90
N GLN A 81 -47.42 33.29 2.36
CA GLN A 81 -47.42 32.33 3.48
C GLN A 81 -47.26 30.87 3.00
N TYR A 82 -47.58 30.59 1.74
CA TYR A 82 -47.46 29.29 1.08
C TYR A 82 -46.24 29.22 0.16
N ALA A 83 -45.65 28.02 0.04
CA ALA A 83 -44.61 27.72 -0.94
C ALA A 83 -45.20 26.94 -2.11
N PHE A 84 -45.01 27.42 -3.34
CA PHE A 84 -45.35 26.70 -4.56
C PHE A 84 -44.15 26.67 -5.50
N ASN A 85 -43.99 25.55 -6.21
CA ASN A 85 -42.96 25.38 -7.24
C ASN A 85 -43.56 25.73 -8.61
N ASP A 86 -43.69 27.01 -8.92
CA ASP A 86 -44.23 27.51 -10.19
C ASP A 86 -43.14 27.59 -11.30
N ILE A 87 -42.25 26.59 -11.38
CA ILE A 87 -41.19 26.50 -12.40
C ILE A 87 -41.83 26.08 -13.72
N CYS A 88 -41.77 26.95 -14.73
CA CYS A 88 -42.26 26.63 -16.07
C CYS A 88 -41.30 25.72 -16.85
N GLU A 89 -40.00 25.99 -16.77
CA GLU A 89 -38.98 25.28 -17.51
C GLU A 89 -37.63 25.35 -16.78
N LEU A 90 -36.87 24.25 -16.85
CA LEU A 90 -35.53 24.11 -16.33
C LEU A 90 -34.64 23.55 -17.45
N GLU A 91 -33.72 24.37 -17.95
CA GLU A 91 -32.73 23.94 -18.94
C GLU A 91 -31.41 23.57 -18.28
N VAL A 92 -30.95 22.35 -18.56
CA VAL A 92 -29.66 21.80 -18.14
C VAL A 92 -28.76 21.69 -19.35
N HIS A 93 -27.72 22.51 -19.42
CA HIS A 93 -26.74 22.44 -20.49
C HIS A 93 -25.55 21.55 -20.11
N GLY A 94 -25.19 20.69 -21.05
CA GLY A 94 -24.03 19.82 -21.03
C GLY A 94 -23.80 19.26 -22.44
N CYS A 95 -22.79 18.42 -22.60
CA CYS A 95 -22.52 17.83 -23.91
C CYS A 95 -23.52 16.71 -24.25
N PRO A 96 -24.06 16.70 -25.49
CA PRO A 96 -25.05 15.71 -25.91
C PRO A 96 -24.44 14.30 -25.99
N THR A 97 -23.14 14.23 -26.33
CA THR A 97 -22.38 12.99 -26.40
C THR A 97 -21.53 12.82 -25.14
N PRO A 98 -21.62 11.69 -24.43
CA PRO A 98 -20.72 11.40 -23.31
C PRO A 98 -19.26 11.39 -23.75
N GLY A 99 -18.36 11.83 -22.87
CA GLY A 99 -16.92 11.81 -23.13
C GLY A 99 -16.41 12.95 -23.99
N TYR A 100 -17.19 14.03 -24.15
CA TYR A 100 -16.76 15.26 -24.80
C TYR A 100 -16.94 16.49 -23.90
N TYR A 101 -16.13 17.51 -24.13
CA TYR A 101 -16.11 18.79 -23.42
C TYR A 101 -15.79 19.95 -24.39
N GLY A 102 -15.77 21.17 -23.85
CA GLY A 102 -15.59 22.42 -24.58
C GLY A 102 -16.93 23.08 -24.95
N GLU A 103 -16.87 24.34 -25.40
CA GLU A 103 -18.08 25.13 -25.71
C GLU A 103 -19.00 24.44 -26.73
N ASP A 104 -18.40 23.80 -27.75
CA ASP A 104 -19.11 23.08 -28.81
C ASP A 104 -19.07 21.55 -28.65
N CYS A 105 -18.66 21.04 -27.47
CA CYS A 105 -18.61 19.60 -27.20
C CYS A 105 -17.85 18.76 -28.24
N SER A 106 -16.79 19.35 -28.79
CA SER A 106 -15.98 18.75 -29.85
C SER A 106 -14.68 18.12 -29.33
N LEU A 107 -14.27 18.43 -28.10
CA LEU A 107 -13.02 17.94 -27.52
C LEU A 107 -13.27 16.65 -26.74
N PRO A 108 -12.57 15.54 -27.01
CA PRO A 108 -12.76 14.30 -26.27
C PRO A 108 -12.12 14.40 -24.87
N CYS A 109 -12.80 13.87 -23.86
CA CYS A 109 -12.23 13.73 -22.52
C CYS A 109 -10.95 12.88 -22.55
N PRO A 110 -9.99 13.14 -21.63
CA PRO A 110 -8.81 12.30 -21.50
C PRO A 110 -9.16 10.82 -21.31
N GLN A 111 -8.44 9.95 -22.02
CA GLN A 111 -8.73 8.49 -22.07
C GLN A 111 -8.61 7.79 -20.71
N LYS A 112 -7.83 8.37 -19.79
CA LYS A 112 -7.56 7.82 -18.45
C LYS A 112 -8.51 8.39 -17.39
N CYS A 113 -9.46 9.25 -17.77
CA CYS A 113 -10.55 9.62 -16.88
C CYS A 113 -11.43 8.40 -16.60
N GLN A 114 -11.83 8.24 -15.34
CA GLN A 114 -12.79 7.22 -14.93
C GLN A 114 -14.11 7.40 -15.70
N GLU A 115 -14.62 6.29 -16.27
CA GLU A 115 -15.83 6.26 -17.09
C GLU A 115 -15.80 7.23 -18.30
N GLY A 116 -14.62 7.71 -18.71
CA GLY A 116 -14.48 8.72 -19.76
C GLY A 116 -15.11 10.06 -19.41
N ARG A 117 -15.25 10.40 -18.13
CA ARG A 117 -15.93 11.62 -17.67
C ARG A 117 -14.95 12.70 -17.26
N CYS A 118 -15.14 13.89 -17.83
CA CYS A 118 -14.40 15.08 -17.48
C CYS A 118 -15.31 16.30 -17.33
N ASN A 119 -14.77 17.37 -16.76
CA ASN A 119 -15.40 18.67 -16.66
C ASN A 119 -15.69 19.22 -18.06
N ILE A 120 -16.92 19.67 -18.30
CA ILE A 120 -17.38 20.10 -19.62
C ILE A 120 -16.71 21.40 -20.10
N VAL A 121 -16.12 22.19 -19.19
CA VAL A 121 -15.50 23.47 -19.52
C VAL A 121 -14.01 23.29 -19.82
N ASP A 122 -13.28 22.66 -18.90
CA ASP A 122 -11.81 22.63 -18.93
C ASP A 122 -11.22 21.24 -19.22
N GLY A 123 -12.04 20.19 -19.28
CA GLY A 123 -11.57 18.83 -19.58
C GLY A 123 -10.92 18.09 -18.41
N THR A 124 -10.93 18.66 -17.21
CA THR A 124 -10.39 18.01 -16.00
C THR A 124 -11.18 16.75 -15.65
N CYS A 125 -10.51 15.62 -15.47
CA CYS A 125 -11.13 14.37 -15.05
C CYS A 125 -11.75 14.48 -13.65
N LEU A 126 -12.94 13.89 -13.47
CA LEU A 126 -13.59 13.81 -12.15
C LEU A 126 -12.99 12.72 -11.26
N GLY A 127 -12.25 11.80 -11.85
CA GLY A 127 -11.54 10.70 -11.21
C GLY A 127 -10.67 10.00 -12.25
N CYS A 128 -9.62 9.32 -11.81
CA CYS A 128 -8.73 8.58 -12.70
C CYS A 128 -8.96 7.08 -12.60
N ILE A 129 -8.68 6.37 -13.70
CA ILE A 129 -8.56 4.91 -13.62
C ILE A 129 -7.38 4.53 -12.70
N PRO A 130 -7.37 3.32 -12.11
CA PRO A 130 -6.28 2.91 -11.22
C PRO A 130 -4.90 3.06 -11.85
N GLY A 131 -3.97 3.61 -11.07
CA GLY A 131 -2.57 3.82 -11.45
C GLY A 131 -2.28 5.14 -12.16
N TYR A 132 -3.25 6.04 -12.27
CA TYR A 132 -3.09 7.37 -12.85
C TYR A 132 -3.58 8.46 -11.90
N THR A 133 -3.03 9.66 -12.04
CA THR A 133 -3.33 10.84 -11.24
C THR A 133 -3.16 12.14 -12.06
N GLY A 134 -3.52 13.25 -11.45
CA GLY A 134 -3.47 14.58 -12.05
C GLY A 134 -4.77 15.00 -12.73
N PRO A 135 -4.89 16.28 -13.12
CA PRO A 135 -6.12 16.84 -13.69
C PRO A 135 -6.60 16.13 -14.96
N ALA A 136 -5.69 15.63 -15.80
CA ALA A 136 -6.01 14.90 -17.02
C ALA A 136 -5.77 13.39 -16.91
N CYS A 137 -5.45 12.88 -15.71
CA CYS A 137 -5.06 11.49 -15.47
C CYS A 137 -3.90 11.02 -16.36
N ASP A 138 -2.99 11.93 -16.69
CA ASP A 138 -1.86 11.73 -17.60
C ASP A 138 -0.58 11.31 -16.88
N LYS A 139 -0.56 11.36 -15.54
CA LYS A 139 0.58 10.98 -14.71
C LYS A 139 0.35 9.62 -14.10
N GLU A 140 1.33 8.73 -14.21
CA GLU A 140 1.32 7.47 -13.47
C GLU A 140 1.55 7.72 -11.97
N CYS A 141 1.08 6.80 -11.13
CA CYS A 141 1.41 6.84 -9.72
C CYS A 141 2.92 6.71 -9.51
N ALA A 142 3.47 7.63 -8.71
CA ALA A 142 4.88 7.67 -8.33
C ALA A 142 5.02 7.59 -6.80
N ASP A 143 6.22 7.83 -6.28
CA ASP A 143 6.51 7.89 -4.84
C ASP A 143 6.11 6.62 -4.07
N ASN A 144 6.36 5.46 -4.68
CA ASN A 144 6.04 4.13 -4.14
C ASN A 144 4.55 3.97 -3.82
N ARG A 145 3.69 4.48 -4.71
CA ARG A 145 2.24 4.33 -4.63
C ARG A 145 1.65 3.70 -5.87
N PHE A 146 0.45 3.13 -5.72
CA PHE A 146 -0.28 2.48 -6.81
C PHE A 146 -1.81 2.50 -6.56
N GLY A 147 -2.56 2.06 -7.57
CA GLY A 147 -3.99 1.80 -7.46
C GLY A 147 -4.85 3.04 -7.65
N PHE A 148 -6.08 2.98 -7.15
CA PHE A 148 -7.03 4.09 -7.25
C PHE A 148 -6.51 5.32 -6.48
N GLU A 149 -6.47 6.47 -7.16
CA GLU A 149 -5.95 7.74 -6.63
C GLU A 149 -4.54 7.67 -6.03
N CYS A 150 -3.74 6.64 -6.36
CA CYS A 150 -2.43 6.40 -5.76
C CYS A 150 -2.48 6.31 -4.21
N ASN A 151 -3.56 5.78 -3.66
CA ASN A 151 -3.76 5.67 -2.21
C ASN A 151 -3.11 4.41 -1.58
N SER A 152 -2.71 3.43 -2.39
CA SER A 152 -2.01 2.23 -1.90
C SER A 152 -0.50 2.40 -1.97
N THR A 153 0.24 1.86 -1.01
CA THR A 153 1.70 1.93 -0.94
C THR A 153 2.34 0.64 -1.44
N CYS A 154 3.41 0.74 -2.23
CA CYS A 154 4.21 -0.40 -2.67
C CYS A 154 4.81 -1.17 -1.49
N GLY A 155 5.03 -2.49 -1.65
CA GLY A 155 5.88 -3.26 -0.76
C GLY A 155 7.37 -3.03 -1.04
N LYS A 156 8.22 -3.91 -0.53
CA LYS A 156 9.67 -3.83 -0.70
C LYS A 156 10.12 -4.50 -2.00
N CYS A 157 9.85 -3.84 -3.13
CA CYS A 157 10.40 -4.26 -4.42
C CYS A 157 11.94 -4.22 -4.39
N LEU A 158 12.56 -5.04 -5.23
CA LEU A 158 14.01 -5.12 -5.37
C LEU A 158 14.64 -3.72 -5.54
N ASN A 159 15.69 -3.43 -4.77
CA ASN A 159 16.41 -2.14 -4.79
C ASN A 159 15.53 -0.89 -4.57
N GLY A 160 14.35 -1.04 -3.97
CA GLY A 160 13.43 0.07 -3.75
C GLY A 160 12.78 0.63 -5.02
N GLU A 161 12.70 -0.18 -6.08
CA GLU A 161 12.04 0.20 -7.33
C GLU A 161 10.54 0.48 -7.14
N GLN A 162 10.02 1.41 -7.95
CA GLN A 162 8.58 1.67 -8.03
C GLN A 162 7.83 0.41 -8.46
N CYS A 163 6.86 -0.02 -7.66
CA CYS A 163 5.99 -1.12 -8.03
C CYS A 163 5.07 -0.73 -9.20
N ASN A 164 4.46 -1.72 -9.86
CA ASN A 164 3.49 -1.47 -10.91
C ASN A 164 2.39 -0.52 -10.42
N HIS A 165 2.29 0.64 -11.09
CA HIS A 165 1.42 1.74 -10.68
C HIS A 165 -0.07 1.35 -10.64
N VAL A 166 -0.51 0.30 -11.36
CA VAL A 166 -1.91 -0.15 -11.39
C VAL A 166 -2.23 -1.12 -10.24
N ASN A 167 -1.46 -2.22 -10.13
CA ASN A 167 -1.82 -3.35 -9.25
C ASN A 167 -0.89 -3.52 -8.04
N GLY A 168 0.24 -2.82 -8.01
CA GLY A 168 1.21 -2.85 -6.92
C GLY A 168 2.23 -3.99 -6.98
N SER A 169 2.28 -4.77 -8.06
CA SER A 169 3.24 -5.88 -8.17
C SER A 169 4.66 -5.40 -8.43
N CYS A 170 5.67 -6.12 -7.95
CA CYS A 170 7.08 -5.89 -8.20
C CYS A 170 7.58 -6.84 -9.32
N PRO A 171 7.67 -6.38 -10.58
CA PRO A 171 7.98 -7.25 -11.72
C PRO A 171 9.40 -7.84 -11.65
N ASN A 172 10.34 -7.15 -11.02
CA ASN A 172 11.72 -7.60 -10.83
C ASN A 172 11.91 -8.42 -9.53
N GLY A 173 10.82 -8.69 -8.81
CA GLY A 173 10.81 -9.43 -7.56
C GLY A 173 11.05 -8.58 -6.32
N CYS A 174 11.24 -9.28 -5.20
CA CYS A 174 11.31 -8.70 -3.87
C CYS A 174 12.73 -8.59 -3.34
N ASP A 175 12.91 -7.59 -2.48
CA ASP A 175 14.11 -7.42 -1.68
C ASP A 175 14.25 -8.54 -0.62
N GLU A 176 15.36 -8.54 0.11
CA GLU A 176 15.63 -9.50 1.17
C GLU A 176 14.59 -9.48 2.31
N GLY A 177 14.22 -10.67 2.79
CA GLY A 177 13.31 -10.82 3.93
C GLY A 177 11.81 -10.71 3.60
N VAL A 178 11.44 -10.45 2.35
CA VAL A 178 10.05 -10.36 1.88
C VAL A 178 9.80 -11.16 0.59
N PHE A 179 8.54 -11.51 0.34
CA PHE A 179 8.10 -12.25 -0.85
C PHE A 179 6.67 -11.92 -1.29
N GLY A 180 6.24 -12.57 -2.38
CA GLY A 180 4.92 -12.42 -2.99
C GLY A 180 4.91 -11.36 -4.08
N ASP A 181 3.87 -11.35 -4.91
CA ASP A 181 3.83 -10.48 -6.10
C ASP A 181 4.00 -9.00 -5.79
N LYS A 182 3.59 -8.53 -4.60
CA LYS A 182 3.70 -7.14 -4.14
C LYS A 182 4.82 -6.89 -3.13
N CYS A 183 5.56 -7.93 -2.74
CA CYS A 183 6.63 -7.86 -1.75
C CYS A 183 6.20 -7.25 -0.41
N ASP A 184 4.97 -7.56 0.00
CA ASP A 184 4.28 -7.09 1.21
C ASP A 184 4.18 -8.18 2.28
N LYS A 185 4.71 -9.38 2.02
CA LYS A 185 4.72 -10.51 2.95
C LYS A 185 6.13 -10.80 3.41
N GLU A 186 6.30 -11.01 4.71
CA GLU A 186 7.58 -11.41 5.31
C GLU A 186 7.91 -12.87 4.98
N CYS A 187 9.20 -13.23 4.88
CA CYS A 187 9.58 -14.61 4.60
C CYS A 187 8.93 -15.61 5.57
N PRO A 188 8.42 -16.74 5.05
CA PRO A 188 8.02 -17.86 5.90
C PRO A 188 9.20 -18.36 6.75
N VAL A 189 8.89 -18.92 7.91
CA VAL A 189 9.91 -19.50 8.79
C VAL A 189 10.68 -20.58 8.04
N GLY A 190 12.01 -20.51 8.08
CA GLY A 190 12.91 -21.43 7.38
C GLY A 190 13.40 -20.94 6.03
N LEU A 191 12.92 -19.78 5.56
CA LEU A 191 13.37 -19.14 4.33
C LEU A 191 13.99 -17.76 4.60
N PHE A 192 14.96 -17.38 3.77
CA PHE A 192 15.61 -16.08 3.85
C PHE A 192 16.07 -15.55 2.48
N GLY A 193 16.59 -14.32 2.46
CA GLY A 193 17.18 -13.68 1.28
C GLY A 193 16.16 -13.12 0.31
N TYR A 194 16.62 -12.79 -0.90
CA TYR A 194 15.77 -12.22 -1.96
C TYR A 194 14.64 -13.16 -2.35
N ASN A 195 13.41 -12.64 -2.37
CA ASN A 195 12.20 -13.41 -2.66
C ASN A 195 12.04 -14.66 -1.75
N CYS A 196 12.73 -14.71 -0.60
CA CYS A 196 12.74 -15.86 0.31
C CYS A 196 13.08 -17.18 -0.38
N ARG A 197 14.05 -17.19 -1.29
CA ARG A 197 14.43 -18.37 -2.08
C ARG A 197 15.48 -19.26 -1.42
N GLU A 198 16.13 -18.78 -0.35
CA GLU A 198 17.16 -19.55 0.35
C GLU A 198 16.59 -20.26 1.58
N ASN A 199 17.09 -21.47 1.87
CA ASN A 199 16.68 -22.25 3.04
C ASN A 199 17.64 -22.05 4.21
N CYS A 200 17.11 -21.83 5.41
CA CYS A 200 17.87 -21.87 6.64
C CYS A 200 18.53 -23.24 6.84
N SER A 201 19.75 -23.26 7.39
CA SER A 201 20.48 -24.51 7.65
C SER A 201 19.82 -25.34 8.75
N MET A 202 19.81 -26.67 8.57
CA MET A 202 19.39 -27.60 9.63
C MET A 202 20.44 -27.73 10.74
N ASN A 203 21.66 -27.25 10.50
CA ASN A 203 22.75 -27.21 11.48
C ASN A 203 22.73 -25.94 12.33
N CYS A 204 21.72 -25.07 12.18
CA CYS A 204 21.49 -23.99 13.13
C CYS A 204 21.24 -24.56 14.54
N GLY A 205 21.60 -23.82 15.58
CA GLY A 205 21.35 -24.18 16.98
C GLY A 205 19.87 -24.45 17.24
N VAL A 206 18.98 -23.68 16.59
CA VAL A 206 17.60 -24.08 16.35
C VAL A 206 17.44 -24.54 14.89
N PRO A 207 17.27 -25.84 14.62
CA PRO A 207 17.27 -26.38 13.26
C PRO A 207 16.30 -25.65 12.32
N GLY A 208 16.78 -25.22 11.16
CA GLY A 208 15.96 -24.57 10.14
C GLY A 208 15.45 -23.19 10.54
N LYS A 209 15.99 -22.56 11.60
CA LYS A 209 15.54 -21.24 12.06
C LYS A 209 16.68 -20.23 11.99
N CYS A 210 16.56 -19.28 11.07
CA CYS A 210 17.55 -18.24 10.83
C CYS A 210 16.89 -16.86 10.67
N ASP A 211 17.71 -15.82 10.64
CA ASP A 211 17.27 -14.48 10.26
C ASP A 211 16.81 -14.46 8.80
N ARG A 212 15.65 -13.84 8.54
CA ARG A 212 15.02 -13.85 7.21
C ARG A 212 15.74 -12.98 6.18
N VAL A 213 16.55 -12.04 6.64
CA VAL A 213 17.31 -11.14 5.78
C VAL A 213 18.67 -11.78 5.49
N THR A 214 19.47 -12.02 6.53
CA THR A 214 20.88 -12.43 6.39
C THR A 214 21.08 -13.95 6.29
N GLY A 215 20.09 -14.74 6.72
CA GLY A 215 20.23 -16.19 6.88
C GLY A 215 21.01 -16.60 8.13
N GLU A 216 21.32 -15.67 9.03
CA GLU A 216 22.10 -15.97 10.24
C GLU A 216 21.34 -16.90 11.20
N CYS A 217 21.95 -18.01 11.58
CA CYS A 217 21.33 -19.04 12.40
C CYS A 217 21.01 -18.53 13.81
N ARG A 218 19.76 -18.74 14.24
CA ARG A 218 19.39 -18.45 15.63
C ARG A 218 19.99 -19.49 16.57
N GLY A 219 20.71 -19.01 17.59
CA GLY A 219 21.40 -19.86 18.57
C GLY A 219 22.77 -20.38 18.11
N GLY A 220 23.37 -19.76 17.08
CA GLY A 220 24.64 -20.19 16.51
C GLY A 220 24.53 -21.51 15.75
N CYS A 221 25.62 -22.27 15.69
CA CYS A 221 25.72 -23.54 15.00
C CYS A 221 25.73 -24.73 15.95
N GLN A 222 25.17 -25.85 15.49
CA GLN A 222 25.32 -27.15 16.12
C GLN A 222 26.79 -27.60 16.10
N PRO A 223 27.17 -28.55 16.99
CA PRO A 223 28.52 -29.08 17.02
C PRO A 223 28.99 -29.59 15.66
N GLY A 224 30.22 -29.21 15.28
CA GLY A 224 30.79 -29.61 14.00
C GLY A 224 30.55 -28.65 12.83
N TRP A 225 29.85 -27.54 13.06
CA TRP A 225 29.52 -26.54 12.04
C TRP A 225 29.89 -25.12 12.50
N ARG A 226 30.20 -24.26 11.53
CA ARG A 226 30.59 -22.86 11.70
C ARG A 226 30.05 -22.00 10.56
N ASP A 227 30.41 -20.71 10.61
CA ASP A 227 29.90 -19.59 9.81
C ASP A 227 28.53 -19.09 10.29
N LEU A 228 28.07 -17.96 9.75
CA LEU A 228 26.80 -17.35 10.18
C LEU A 228 25.57 -18.20 9.81
N GLN A 229 25.67 -19.01 8.75
CA GLN A 229 24.58 -19.82 8.20
C GLN A 229 24.71 -21.31 8.55
N CYS A 230 25.72 -21.70 9.34
CA CYS A 230 26.09 -23.06 9.69
C CYS A 230 26.15 -24.01 8.48
N LYS A 231 26.76 -23.55 7.39
CA LYS A 231 26.92 -24.34 6.14
C LYS A 231 28.30 -24.98 6.03
N ILE A 232 29.29 -24.48 6.76
CA ILE A 232 30.66 -24.98 6.70
C ILE A 232 30.96 -25.87 7.92
N LYS A 233 31.61 -27.02 7.68
CA LYS A 233 32.11 -27.89 8.75
C LYS A 233 33.29 -27.25 9.50
N CYS A 234 33.55 -27.66 10.74
CA CYS A 234 34.75 -27.24 11.47
C CYS A 234 36.02 -27.52 10.66
N LYS A 235 37.01 -26.64 10.81
CA LYS A 235 38.32 -26.86 10.20
C LYS A 235 39.03 -28.00 10.92
N ALA A 236 40.01 -28.60 10.25
CA ALA A 236 40.89 -29.56 10.91
C ALA A 236 41.55 -28.90 12.14
N GLY A 237 41.51 -29.59 13.28
CA GLY A 237 42.01 -29.05 14.55
C GLY A 237 40.93 -28.41 15.44
N GLU A 238 39.70 -28.24 14.95
CA GLU A 238 38.57 -27.65 15.71
C GLU A 238 37.37 -28.61 15.78
N PHE A 239 36.63 -28.57 16.88
CA PHE A 239 35.38 -29.31 17.05
C PHE A 239 34.39 -28.56 17.96
N GLY A 240 33.23 -29.18 18.21
CA GLY A 240 32.25 -28.68 19.18
C GLY A 240 31.33 -27.60 18.63
N GLN A 241 30.52 -27.00 19.49
CA GLN A 241 29.55 -25.97 19.11
C GLN A 241 30.27 -24.74 18.54
N ASN A 242 29.82 -24.24 17.38
CA ASN A 242 30.49 -23.14 16.66
C ASN A 242 31.99 -23.37 16.37
N CYS A 243 32.49 -24.61 16.49
CA CYS A 243 33.91 -24.94 16.34
C CYS A 243 34.83 -24.18 17.30
N THR A 244 34.39 -23.91 18.53
CA THR A 244 35.18 -23.16 19.53
C THR A 244 36.15 -24.03 20.32
N GLU A 245 36.11 -25.36 20.19
CA GLU A 245 36.98 -26.30 20.90
C GLU A 245 38.13 -26.77 19.99
N SER A 246 39.32 -27.00 20.58
CA SER A 246 40.51 -27.45 19.84
C SER A 246 40.79 -28.94 20.05
N CYS A 247 41.15 -29.65 18.99
CA CYS A 247 41.53 -31.06 19.06
C CYS A 247 42.71 -31.30 20.03
N GLY A 248 42.72 -32.45 20.68
CA GLY A 248 43.88 -32.93 21.44
C GLY A 248 44.96 -33.57 20.54
N ASN A 249 45.83 -34.37 21.14
CA ASN A 249 47.01 -34.93 20.48
C ASN A 249 46.68 -36.27 19.81
N CYS A 250 45.94 -36.21 18.69
CA CYS A 250 45.64 -37.37 17.86
C CYS A 250 46.90 -37.90 17.16
N VAL A 251 46.95 -39.22 16.92
CA VAL A 251 48.08 -39.89 16.25
C VAL A 251 48.49 -39.17 14.96
N GLN A 252 49.78 -38.90 14.80
CA GLN A 252 50.36 -38.33 13.57
C GLN A 252 49.72 -37.00 13.12
N ASN A 253 49.20 -36.18 14.04
CA ASN A 253 48.47 -34.95 13.75
C ASN A 253 47.23 -35.14 12.85
N GLU A 254 46.59 -36.32 12.89
CA GLU A 254 45.32 -36.50 12.21
C GLU A 254 44.23 -35.58 12.76
N ALA A 255 43.28 -35.18 11.90
CA ALA A 255 42.17 -34.36 12.32
C ALA A 255 41.23 -35.15 13.25
N CYS A 256 40.92 -34.58 14.42
CA CYS A 256 39.91 -35.16 15.29
C CYS A 256 38.50 -35.04 14.68
N HIS A 257 37.56 -35.83 15.19
CA HIS A 257 36.19 -35.81 14.71
C HIS A 257 35.51 -34.46 15.01
N HIS A 258 35.10 -33.76 13.97
CA HIS A 258 34.66 -32.35 14.03
C HIS A 258 33.47 -32.08 14.98
N VAL A 259 32.65 -33.08 15.31
CA VAL A 259 31.48 -32.89 16.19
C VAL A 259 31.85 -32.98 17.68
N ASN A 260 32.69 -33.95 18.06
CA ASN A 260 32.89 -34.36 19.46
C ASN A 260 34.37 -34.43 19.89
N GLY A 261 35.31 -34.17 18.99
CA GLY A 261 36.73 -34.08 19.29
C GLY A 261 37.47 -35.42 19.40
N SER A 262 36.83 -36.54 19.09
CA SER A 262 37.44 -37.86 19.28
C SER A 262 38.50 -38.17 18.21
N CYS A 263 39.61 -38.78 18.62
CA CYS A 263 40.66 -39.27 17.71
C CYS A 263 40.37 -40.74 17.33
N LEU A 264 39.94 -41.00 16.09
CA LEU A 264 39.53 -42.35 15.65
C LEU A 264 40.67 -43.38 15.72
N ASN A 265 41.90 -42.96 15.44
CA ASN A 265 43.08 -43.83 15.37
C ASN A 265 43.90 -43.84 16.67
N GLY A 266 43.38 -43.24 17.76
CA GLY A 266 44.03 -43.19 19.06
C GLY A 266 44.88 -41.93 19.30
N CYS A 267 45.70 -41.96 20.36
CA CYS A 267 46.48 -40.82 20.84
C CYS A 267 47.97 -40.97 20.58
N ASP A 268 48.65 -39.83 20.38
CA ASP A 268 50.11 -39.78 20.36
C ASP A 268 50.72 -40.23 21.70
N ALA A 269 52.00 -40.63 21.66
CA ALA A 269 52.72 -41.11 22.82
C ALA A 269 52.68 -40.09 23.97
N GLY A 270 52.27 -40.55 25.15
CA GLY A 270 52.13 -39.70 26.33
C GLY A 270 50.73 -39.11 26.54
N TYR A 271 49.78 -39.36 25.64
CA TYR A 271 48.38 -38.93 25.80
C TYR A 271 47.41 -40.12 25.90
N GLU A 272 46.27 -39.90 26.56
CA GLU A 272 45.17 -40.85 26.70
C GLU A 272 43.78 -40.17 26.71
N GLY A 273 42.74 -41.00 26.74
CA GLY A 273 41.33 -40.58 26.60
C GLY A 273 40.85 -40.56 25.14
N THR A 274 39.55 -40.40 24.92
CA THR A 274 38.94 -40.40 23.57
C THR A 274 39.35 -39.21 22.72
N ASN A 275 39.64 -38.08 23.37
CA ASN A 275 40.00 -36.82 22.72
C ASN A 275 41.49 -36.48 22.90
N CYS A 276 42.28 -37.38 23.50
CA CYS A 276 43.74 -37.26 23.64
C CYS A 276 44.22 -35.96 24.31
N THR A 277 43.48 -35.50 25.32
CA THR A 277 43.76 -34.29 26.11
C THR A 277 44.42 -34.59 27.46
N GLN A 278 44.41 -35.85 27.92
CA GLN A 278 44.96 -36.25 29.22
C GLN A 278 46.38 -36.78 29.04
N GLY A 279 47.33 -36.27 29.83
CA GLY A 279 48.70 -36.79 29.83
C GLY A 279 48.79 -38.10 30.61
N LYS A 280 49.37 -39.15 30.01
CA LYS A 280 49.68 -40.41 30.70
C LYS A 280 50.72 -40.14 31.79
N SER A 281 50.36 -40.39 33.04
CA SER A 281 51.35 -40.41 34.13
C SER A 281 52.37 -41.51 33.87
N MET A 282 53.63 -41.11 33.65
CA MET A 282 54.75 -42.05 33.67
C MET A 282 54.90 -42.57 35.10
N VAL A 283 54.28 -43.73 35.40
CA VAL A 283 54.64 -44.49 36.58
C VAL A 283 56.05 -44.99 36.34
N PHE A 284 57.05 -44.27 36.87
CA PHE A 284 58.43 -44.74 36.89
C PHE A 284 58.46 -46.04 37.69
N ALA A 285 58.50 -47.17 37.00
CA ALA A 285 58.94 -48.41 37.61
C ALA A 285 60.40 -48.18 38.02
N HIS A 286 60.63 -47.90 39.30
CA HIS A 286 61.96 -47.91 39.89
C HIS A 286 62.59 -49.27 39.55
N ARG A 287 63.56 -49.25 38.62
CA ARG A 287 64.44 -50.39 38.39
C ARG A 287 65.20 -50.64 39.70
N ASN A 288 64.80 -51.68 40.42
CA ASN A 288 65.62 -52.25 41.47
C ASN A 288 66.77 -52.99 40.78
N SER A 289 67.86 -52.28 40.52
CA SER A 289 69.14 -52.92 40.22
C SER A 289 69.62 -53.58 41.51
N ARG A 290 69.43 -54.91 41.62
CA ARG A 290 70.07 -55.73 42.65
C ARG A 290 71.15 -56.59 42.04
N ALA A 291 72.33 -56.47 42.67
CA ALA A 291 73.57 -57.24 42.61
C ALA A 291 74.39 -57.14 41.32
#